data_AF-A0A8S9ZAL5-F1
#
_entry.id   AF-A0A8S9ZAL5-F1
#
_cell.length_a   1.000
_cell.length_b   1.000
_cell.length_c   1.000
_cell.angle_alpha   90.00
_cell.angle_beta   90.00
_cell.angle_gamma   90.00
#
_symmetry.space_group_name_H-M   'P 1'
#
loop_
_entity.id
_entity.type
_entity.pdbx_description
1 polymer ?
#
loop_
_entity_poly.entity_id
_entity_poly.type
_entity_poly.pdbx_seq_one_letter_code
_entity_poly.pdbx_strand_id
1 'polypeptide(L)'
;MSLTEICANTNIPEASLWTIKEVGEWIENIGYPQYRNCFVENYIDGKKLISVNASTLPMMGITKFDHTQIIAKRIRELLSLEEPNNKRTIRLPPRDFLGMYLESKTNTGSDLAKVSFPRLVFRTMDRIWQPPLGNEGIIFEYSHKKSFLE
;
A
#
# COMPACT_ATOMS: atom_id res chain seq x y z
N MET A 1 -13.88 -0.23 -15.21
CA MET A 1 -12.75 -1.15 -15.44
C MET A 1 -13.19 -2.52 -14.97
N SER A 2 -13.06 -3.55 -15.80
CA SER A 2 -13.46 -4.91 -15.45
C SER A 2 -12.41 -5.61 -14.57
N LEU A 3 -12.80 -6.66 -13.83
CA LEU A 3 -11.86 -7.46 -13.01
C LEU A 3 -10.66 -7.95 -13.84
N THR A 4 -10.95 -8.42 -15.06
CA THR A 4 -9.95 -9.00 -15.97
C THR A 4 -8.96 -7.95 -16.45
N GLU A 5 -9.42 -6.74 -16.78
CA GLU A 5 -8.56 -5.60 -17.12
C GLU A 5 -7.61 -5.26 -15.96
N ILE A 6 -8.14 -5.15 -14.73
CA ILE A 6 -7.32 -4.82 -13.55
C ILE A 6 -6.25 -5.90 -13.33
N CYS A 7 -6.64 -7.17 -13.39
CA CYS A 7 -5.70 -8.27 -13.16
C CYS A 7 -4.63 -8.38 -14.25
N ALA A 8 -4.97 -8.10 -15.50
CA ALA A 8 -4.01 -8.14 -16.62
C ALA A 8 -3.04 -6.96 -16.60
N ASN A 9 -3.50 -5.78 -16.18
CA ASN A 9 -2.69 -4.56 -16.18
C ASN A 9 -1.83 -4.41 -14.91
N THR A 10 -2.15 -5.13 -13.83
CA THR A 10 -1.40 -4.99 -12.57
C THR A 10 -0.22 -5.94 -12.53
N ASN A 11 0.99 -5.38 -12.50
CA ASN A 11 2.21 -6.13 -12.22
C ASN A 11 2.57 -6.02 -10.73
N ILE A 12 2.79 -7.14 -10.08
CA ILE A 12 3.23 -7.17 -8.67
C ILE A 12 4.75 -7.02 -8.67
N PRO A 13 5.31 -5.99 -8.02
CA PRO A 13 6.74 -5.75 -8.03
C PRO A 13 7.48 -6.91 -7.36
N GLU A 14 8.54 -7.40 -8.01
CA GLU A 14 9.43 -8.43 -7.45
C GLU A 14 10.02 -8.00 -6.10
N ALA A 15 10.22 -6.69 -5.92
CA ALA A 15 10.67 -6.09 -4.68
C ALA A 15 9.79 -6.41 -3.46
N SER A 16 8.53 -6.79 -3.66
CA SER A 16 7.65 -7.24 -2.58
C SER A 16 8.08 -8.57 -1.96
N LEU A 17 8.92 -9.34 -2.64
CA LEU A 17 9.44 -10.63 -2.19
C LEU A 17 10.87 -10.56 -1.65
N TRP A 18 11.49 -9.37 -1.71
CA TRP A 18 12.86 -9.18 -1.24
C TRP A 18 13.02 -9.53 0.23
N THR A 19 14.18 -10.12 0.52
CA THR A 19 14.71 -10.31 1.85
C THR A 19 15.23 -9.00 2.42
N ILE A 20 15.47 -8.99 3.74
CA ILE A 20 16.03 -7.82 4.44
C ILE A 20 17.40 -7.41 3.87
N LYS A 21 18.19 -8.38 3.37
CA LYS A 21 19.50 -8.11 2.78
C LYS A 21 19.37 -7.40 1.44
N GLU A 22 18.50 -7.88 0.56
CA GLU A 22 18.23 -7.27 -0.75
C GLU A 22 17.67 -5.86 -0.61
N VAL A 23 16.82 -5.60 0.40
CA VAL A 23 16.36 -4.24 0.73
C VAL A 23 17.53 -3.34 1.15
N GLY A 24 18.45 -3.86 1.96
CA GLY A 24 19.67 -3.14 2.36
C GLY A 24 20.57 -2.81 1.16
N GLU A 25 20.82 -3.77 0.28
CA GLU A 25 21.61 -3.60 -0.94
C GLU A 25 20.94 -2.59 -1.90
N TRP A 26 19.62 -2.62 -2.00
CA TRP A 26 18.87 -1.63 -2.77
C TRP A 26 19.10 -0.20 -2.24
N ILE A 27 19.08 0.00 -0.91
CA ILE A 27 19.37 1.30 -0.28
C ILE A 27 20.80 1.79 -0.59
N GLU A 28 21.77 0.88 -0.62
CA GLU A 28 23.14 1.19 -1.05
C GLU A 28 23.16 1.63 -2.53
N ASN A 29 22.48 0.88 -3.40
CA ASN A 29 22.43 1.12 -4.85
C ASN A 29 21.75 2.44 -5.23
N ILE A 30 20.77 2.93 -4.45
CA ILE A 30 20.16 4.25 -4.68
C ILE A 30 21.03 5.42 -4.18
N GLY A 31 22.21 5.14 -3.60
CA GLY A 31 23.18 6.15 -3.17
C GLY A 31 23.13 6.50 -1.67
N TYR A 32 22.49 5.67 -0.85
CA TYR A 32 22.35 5.91 0.59
C TYR A 32 22.91 4.78 1.47
N PRO A 33 24.17 4.34 1.26
CA PRO A 33 24.73 3.20 1.99
C PRO A 33 24.74 3.38 3.52
N GLN A 34 24.82 4.62 4.00
CA GLN A 34 24.75 4.95 5.42
C GLN A 34 23.42 4.52 6.09
N TYR A 35 22.34 4.35 5.32
CA TYR A 35 21.03 3.95 5.84
C TYR A 35 20.75 2.46 5.71
N ARG A 36 21.67 1.68 5.14
CA ARG A 36 21.53 0.23 5.02
C ARG A 36 21.18 -0.42 6.37
N ASN A 37 21.95 -0.09 7.41
CA ASN A 37 21.73 -0.65 8.74
C ASN A 37 20.39 -0.22 9.34
N CYS A 38 19.91 0.98 9.04
CA CYS A 38 18.57 1.42 9.46
C CYS A 38 17.48 0.49 8.94
N PHE A 39 17.57 -0.03 7.72
CA PHE A 39 16.57 -0.98 7.20
C PHE A 39 16.77 -2.40 7.73
N VAL A 40 18.03 -2.84 7.87
CA VAL A 40 18.36 -4.18 8.33
C VAL A 40 18.00 -4.38 9.81
N GLU A 41 18.38 -3.44 10.67
CA GLU A 41 18.13 -3.51 12.13
C GLU A 41 16.64 -3.36 12.48
N ASN A 42 15.87 -2.63 11.65
CA ASN A 42 14.42 -2.53 11.79
C ASN A 42 13.66 -3.69 11.11
N TYR A 43 14.36 -4.72 10.60
CA TYR A 43 13.78 -5.89 9.97
C TYR A 43 12.79 -5.55 8.84
N ILE A 44 13.14 -4.59 8.00
CA ILE A 44 12.35 -4.21 6.83
C ILE A 44 12.65 -5.18 5.70
N ASP A 45 11.67 -6.04 5.39
CA ASP A 45 11.66 -6.90 4.22
C ASP A 45 10.88 -6.24 3.06
N GLY A 46 10.87 -6.89 1.90
CA GLY A 46 10.16 -6.43 0.71
C GLY A 46 8.66 -6.21 0.96
N LYS A 47 8.05 -7.02 1.83
CA LYS A 47 6.64 -6.88 2.20
C LYS A 47 6.42 -5.62 3.01
N LYS A 48 7.27 -5.34 3.99
CA LYS A 48 7.17 -4.16 4.88
C LYS A 48 7.57 -2.85 4.22
N LEU A 49 8.19 -2.86 3.04
CA LEU A 49 8.53 -1.63 2.30
C LEU A 49 7.32 -0.70 2.10
N ILE A 50 6.12 -1.25 1.89
CA ILE A 50 4.90 -0.43 1.72
C ILE A 50 4.51 0.36 2.99
N SER A 51 4.93 -0.11 4.16
CA SER A 51 4.71 0.57 5.44
C SER A 51 5.70 1.72 5.66
N VAL A 52 6.77 1.81 4.86
CA VAL A 52 7.80 2.82 4.99
C VAL A 52 7.40 4.08 4.23
N ASN A 53 6.96 5.10 4.97
CA ASN A 53 6.53 6.40 4.48
C ASN A 53 7.42 7.53 5.02
N ALA A 54 7.19 8.75 4.55
CA ALA A 54 7.91 9.94 5.03
C ALA A 54 7.79 10.15 6.56
N SER A 55 6.72 9.68 7.19
CA SER A 55 6.53 9.74 8.65
C SER A 55 7.27 8.66 9.43
N THR A 56 7.52 7.49 8.83
CA THR A 56 8.15 6.35 9.52
C THR A 56 9.68 6.37 9.39
N LEU A 57 10.21 6.96 8.32
CA LEU A 57 11.65 7.07 8.06
C LEU A 57 12.43 7.76 9.21
N PRO A 58 11.95 8.88 9.80
CA PRO A 58 12.59 9.46 10.98
C PRO A 58 12.64 8.53 12.19
N MET A 59 11.59 7.72 12.39
CA MET A 59 11.53 6.75 13.50
C MET A 59 12.55 5.61 13.32
N MET A 60 12.99 5.34 12.09
CA MET A 60 14.03 4.36 11.76
C MET A 60 15.45 4.93 11.79
N GLY A 61 15.62 6.23 12.09
CA GLY A 61 16.92 6.91 12.13
C GLY A 61 17.25 7.75 10.88
N ILE A 62 16.33 7.92 9.93
CA ILE A 62 16.51 8.73 8.73
C ILE A 62 15.83 10.09 8.94
N THR A 63 16.56 11.02 9.56
CA THR A 63 16.03 12.31 10.02
C THR A 63 16.24 13.46 9.03
N LYS A 64 17.14 13.31 8.05
CA LYS A 64 17.41 14.35 7.04
C LYS A 64 16.24 14.46 6.07
N PHE A 65 15.56 15.60 6.07
CA PHE A 65 14.35 15.85 5.27
C PHE A 65 14.55 15.52 3.78
N ASP A 66 15.62 16.01 3.16
CA ASP A 66 15.91 15.76 1.74
C ASP A 66 16.03 14.26 1.43
N HIS A 67 16.70 13.52 2.32
CA HIS A 67 16.84 12.07 2.18
C HIS A 67 15.50 11.37 2.37
N THR A 68 14.70 11.79 3.34
CA THR A 68 13.34 11.26 3.56
C THR A 68 12.47 11.43 2.33
N GLN A 69 12.50 12.59 1.67
CA GLN A 69 11.74 12.84 0.45
C GLN A 69 12.18 11.93 -0.70
N ILE A 70 13.49 11.83 -0.93
CA ILE A 70 14.06 11.03 -2.02
C ILE A 70 13.78 9.54 -1.79
N ILE A 71 14.06 9.02 -0.59
CA ILE A 71 13.85 7.61 -0.26
C ILE A 71 12.36 7.26 -0.36
N ALA A 72 11.46 8.07 0.21
CA ALA A 72 10.02 7.83 0.11
C ALA A 72 9.52 7.83 -1.35
N LYS A 73 10.13 8.65 -2.22
CA LYS A 73 9.83 8.64 -3.65
C LYS A 73 10.34 7.36 -4.31
N ARG A 74 11.59 6.95 -4.05
CA ARG A 74 12.18 5.72 -4.59
C ARG A 74 11.41 4.47 -4.18
N ILE A 75 10.90 4.40 -2.95
CA ILE A 75 10.05 3.28 -2.49
C ILE A 75 8.75 3.21 -3.32
N ARG A 76 8.11 4.34 -3.58
CA ARG A 76 6.88 4.40 -4.41
C ARG A 76 7.15 3.96 -5.84
N GLU A 77 8.24 4.43 -6.44
CA GLU A 77 8.68 4.01 -7.79
C GLU A 77 8.95 2.50 -7.83
N LEU A 78 9.69 1.99 -6.85
CA LEU A 78 10.04 0.57 -6.75
C LEU A 78 8.80 -0.34 -6.65
N LEU A 79 7.81 0.07 -5.85
CA LEU A 79 6.59 -0.70 -5.65
C LEU A 79 5.49 -0.38 -6.67
N SER A 80 5.76 0.48 -7.66
CA SER A 80 4.78 0.96 -8.66
C SER A 80 3.50 1.50 -8.01
N LEU A 81 3.65 2.27 -6.93
CA LEU A 81 2.54 2.88 -6.19
C LEU A 81 2.15 4.23 -6.76
N GLU A 82 0.86 4.57 -6.70
CA GLU A 82 0.36 5.91 -7.00
C GLU A 82 1.02 6.95 -6.10
N GLU A 83 1.20 8.17 -6.63
CA GLU A 83 1.58 9.31 -5.81
C GLU A 83 0.46 9.66 -4.81
N PRO A 84 0.81 10.18 -3.62
CA PRO A 84 -0.19 10.61 -2.65
C PRO A 84 -1.08 11.71 -3.23
N ASN A 85 -2.38 11.44 -3.31
CA ASN A 85 -3.36 12.39 -3.85
C ASN A 85 -4.23 12.99 -2.74
N ASN A 86 -3.89 14.23 -2.33
CA ASN A 86 -4.63 14.95 -1.28
C ASN A 86 -6.08 15.31 -1.66
N LYS A 87 -6.45 15.18 -2.94
CA LYS A 87 -7.81 15.44 -3.45
C LYS A 87 -8.65 14.17 -3.55
N ARG A 88 -8.11 13.00 -3.18
CA ARG A 88 -8.83 11.72 -3.24
C ARG A 88 -10.01 11.75 -2.28
N THR A 89 -11.20 11.37 -2.75
CA THR A 89 -12.41 11.36 -1.93
C THR A 89 -12.37 10.23 -0.91
N ILE A 90 -12.94 10.47 0.28
CA ILE A 90 -13.08 9.47 1.35
C ILE A 90 -13.93 8.25 0.95
N ARG A 91 -14.71 8.36 -0.13
CA ARG A 91 -15.53 7.27 -0.69
C ARG A 91 -14.72 6.28 -1.53
N LEU A 92 -13.53 6.67 -1.96
CA LEU A 92 -12.61 5.79 -2.67
C LEU A 92 -11.71 5.09 -1.66
N PRO A 93 -11.21 3.88 -1.97
CA PRO A 93 -10.21 3.23 -1.15
C PRO A 93 -8.98 4.13 -0.98
N PRO A 94 -8.28 4.09 0.18
CA PRO A 94 -7.18 4.99 0.50
C PRO A 94 -5.95 4.80 -0.40
N ARG A 95 -5.84 3.63 -1.03
CA ARG A 95 -4.81 3.29 -2.02
C ARG A 95 -5.42 2.54 -3.20
N ASP A 96 -4.65 2.40 -4.26
CA ASP A 96 -4.99 1.56 -5.40
C ASP A 96 -4.98 0.08 -5.04
N PHE A 97 -5.57 -0.76 -5.91
CA PHE A 97 -5.67 -2.20 -5.68
C PHE A 97 -4.33 -2.87 -5.42
N LEU A 98 -3.27 -2.46 -6.13
CA LEU A 98 -1.91 -2.95 -5.91
C LEU A 98 -1.40 -2.55 -4.51
N GLY A 99 -1.58 -1.29 -4.12
CA GLY A 99 -1.19 -0.81 -2.79
C GLY A 99 -1.92 -1.55 -1.67
N MET A 100 -3.25 -1.68 -1.78
CA MET A 100 -4.04 -2.44 -0.82
C MET A 100 -3.63 -3.92 -0.74
N TYR A 101 -3.29 -4.52 -1.89
CA TYR A 101 -2.80 -5.90 -1.93
C TYR A 101 -1.46 -6.05 -1.21
N LEU A 102 -0.50 -5.17 -1.50
CA LEU A 102 0.81 -5.18 -0.85
C LEU A 102 0.69 -4.94 0.66
N GLU A 103 -0.20 -4.04 1.11
CA GLU A 103 -0.53 -3.85 2.53
C GLU A 103 -1.14 -5.12 3.14
N SER A 104 -1.98 -5.85 2.40
CA SER A 104 -2.52 -7.12 2.89
C SER A 104 -1.41 -8.16 3.15
N LYS A 105 -0.30 -8.09 2.40
CA LYS A 105 0.85 -9.00 2.54
C LYS A 105 1.75 -8.68 3.74
N THR A 106 1.69 -7.49 4.31
CA THR A 106 2.48 -7.16 5.52
C THR A 106 2.01 -7.96 6.73
N ASN A 107 0.71 -8.27 6.81
CA ASN A 107 0.06 -8.94 7.94
C ASN A 107 0.32 -10.45 7.94
N THR A 108 1.59 -10.83 8.04
CA THR A 108 2.04 -12.24 8.01
C THR A 108 1.32 -13.06 9.07
N GLY A 109 0.72 -14.18 8.66
CA GLY A 109 -0.08 -15.07 9.52
C GLY A 109 -1.59 -14.82 9.48
N SER A 110 -2.04 -13.65 9.02
CA SER A 110 -3.47 -13.38 8.84
C SER A 110 -4.03 -14.03 7.57
N ASP A 111 -5.34 -14.25 7.52
CA ASP A 111 -5.99 -14.71 6.29
C ASP A 111 -5.90 -13.68 5.16
N LEU A 112 -5.76 -12.39 5.49
CA LEU A 112 -5.54 -11.32 4.51
C LEU A 112 -4.23 -11.52 3.73
N ALA A 113 -3.18 -12.03 4.38
CA ALA A 113 -1.91 -12.30 3.71
C ALA A 113 -2.00 -13.47 2.72
N LYS A 114 -2.97 -14.39 2.89
CA LYS A 114 -3.18 -15.56 2.03
C LYS A 114 -4.00 -15.24 0.76
N VAL A 115 -4.71 -14.11 0.74
CA VAL A 115 -5.58 -13.73 -0.39
C VAL A 115 -4.76 -13.49 -1.66
N SER A 116 -5.16 -14.08 -2.79
CA SER A 116 -4.56 -13.82 -4.10
C SER A 116 -5.02 -12.46 -4.66
N PHE A 117 -4.21 -11.85 -5.54
CA PHE A 117 -4.54 -10.54 -6.11
C PHE A 117 -5.92 -10.50 -6.79
N PRO A 118 -6.30 -11.44 -7.69
CA PRO A 118 -7.63 -11.42 -8.30
C PRO A 118 -8.76 -11.56 -7.28
N ARG A 119 -8.54 -12.35 -6.21
CA ARG A 119 -9.53 -12.53 -5.14
C ARG A 119 -9.69 -11.26 -4.31
N LEU A 120 -8.62 -10.49 -4.10
CA LEU A 120 -8.67 -9.20 -3.43
C LEU A 120 -9.47 -8.20 -4.27
N VAL A 121 -9.13 -8.04 -5.55
CA VAL A 121 -9.84 -7.15 -6.48
C VAL A 121 -11.32 -7.52 -6.54
N PHE A 122 -11.66 -8.80 -6.72
CA PHE A 122 -13.05 -9.29 -6.69
C PHE A 122 -13.81 -8.85 -5.44
N ARG A 123 -13.16 -8.87 -4.28
CA ARG A 123 -13.79 -8.51 -3.01
C ARG A 123 -13.97 -7.01 -2.86
N THR A 124 -13.12 -6.19 -3.47
CA THR A 124 -13.05 -4.75 -3.21
C THR A 124 -13.58 -3.86 -4.33
N MET A 125 -13.63 -4.33 -5.59
CA MET A 125 -13.89 -3.44 -6.74
C MET A 125 -15.25 -2.74 -6.71
N ASP A 126 -16.30 -3.43 -6.27
CA ASP A 126 -17.67 -2.91 -6.26
C ASP A 126 -18.12 -2.45 -4.86
N ARG A 127 -17.19 -2.43 -3.89
CA ARG A 127 -17.51 -1.97 -2.54
C ARG A 127 -17.38 -0.46 -2.46
N ILE A 128 -18.41 0.19 -1.95
CA ILE A 128 -18.28 1.56 -1.44
C ILE A 128 -17.30 1.48 -0.27
N TRP A 129 -16.16 2.15 -0.40
CA TRP A 129 -15.21 2.20 0.70
C TRP A 129 -15.85 2.98 1.84
N GLN A 130 -16.19 2.28 2.91
CA GLN A 130 -16.64 2.90 4.14
C GLN A 130 -15.39 3.07 5.02
N PRO A 131 -15.04 4.30 5.44
CA PRO A 131 -14.08 4.46 6.51
C PRO A 131 -14.57 3.67 7.74
N PRO A 132 -13.68 3.19 8.64
CA PRO A 132 -14.11 2.52 9.86
C PRO A 132 -15.19 3.37 10.55
N LEU A 133 -16.33 2.74 10.87
CA LEU A 133 -17.57 3.36 11.36
C LEU A 133 -17.47 3.91 12.80
N GLY A 134 -16.29 4.40 13.20
CA GLY A 134 -16.05 5.01 14.50
C GLY A 134 -15.34 6.36 14.35
N ASN A 135 -15.69 7.42 15.09
CA ASN A 135 -16.22 7.40 16.47
C ASN A 135 -17.27 8.49 16.79
N GLU A 136 -18.12 8.94 15.86
CA GLU A 136 -19.13 9.98 16.13
C GLU A 136 -20.44 9.64 15.39
N GLY A 137 -21.54 9.51 16.12
CA GLY A 137 -22.73 8.76 15.70
C GLY A 137 -23.54 9.36 14.56
N ILE A 138 -23.57 8.68 13.40
CA ILE A 138 -24.62 8.81 12.39
C ILE A 138 -24.92 7.44 11.77
N ILE A 139 -26.16 6.97 11.93
CA ILE A 139 -26.71 5.82 11.20
C ILE A 139 -27.39 6.34 9.94
N PHE A 140 -26.96 5.91 8.76
CA PHE A 140 -27.73 6.07 7.53
C PHE A 140 -28.45 4.76 7.19
N GLU A 141 -29.78 4.77 7.28
CA GLU A 141 -30.60 3.73 6.64
C GLU A 141 -30.64 3.99 5.12
N TYR A 142 -29.94 3.18 4.34
CA TYR A 142 -30.08 3.20 2.88
C TYR A 142 -31.13 2.16 2.45
N SER A 143 -32.31 2.66 2.05
CA SER A 143 -33.29 1.87 1.31
C SER A 143 -32.89 1.80 -0.16
N HIS A 144 -32.48 0.62 -0.64
CA HIS A 144 -32.38 0.37 -2.08
C HIS A 144 -33.75 -0.06 -2.63
N LYS A 145 -34.64 0.89 -2.89
CA LYS A 145 -35.69 0.66 -3.90
C LYS A 145 -35.08 0.93 -5.27
N LYS A 146 -34.72 -0.13 -6.00
CA LYS A 146 -34.57 -0.04 -7.46
C LYS A 146 -35.95 0.19 -8.06
N SER A 147 -36.27 1.42 -8.45
CA SER A 147 -37.34 1.65 -9.42
C SER A 147 -36.83 1.20 -10.78
N PHE A 148 -37.26 0.02 -11.21
CA PHE A 148 -37.30 -0.29 -12.64
C PHE A 148 -38.44 0.55 -13.22
N LEU A 149 -38.07 1.53 -14.05
CA LEU A 149 -39.02 2.20 -14.96
C LEU A 149 -38.72 1.63 -16.36
N GLU A 150 -39.71 0.87 -16.82
CA GLU A 150 -40.13 0.51 -18.19
C GLU A 150 -39.08 0.37 -19.29
#